data_AF-A6K7S9-F1
#
_entry.id   AF-A6K7S9-F1
#
_cell.length_a   1.000
_cell.length_b   1.000
_cell.length_c   1.000
_cell.angle_alpha   90.00
_cell.angle_beta   90.00
_cell.angle_gamma   90.00
#
_symmetry.space_group_name_H-M   'P 1'
#
loop_
_entity.id
_entity.type
_entity.pdbx_description
1 polymer ?
#
loop_
_entity_poly.entity_id
_entity_poly.type
_entity_poly.pdbx_seq_one_letter_code
_entity_poly.pdbx_strand_id
1 'polypeptide(L)' 'MPKRQPKPASDEGYWDCSVCTFRNSAEAFKCMMCDVRKGTSTRSTFSDAIVSALRTEGRL' A
#
# COMPACT_ATOMS: atom_id res chain seq x y z
N MET A 1 -1.95 7.24 -25.82
CA MET A 1 -0.96 6.50 -25.02
C MET A 1 -1.28 6.74 -23.55
N PRO A 2 -1.78 5.76 -22.79
CA PRO A 2 -2.00 5.95 -21.37
C PRO A 2 -0.63 6.18 -20.71
N LYS A 3 -0.40 7.41 -20.23
CA LYS A 3 0.81 7.76 -19.47
C LYS A 3 0.83 6.86 -18.24
N ARG A 4 1.68 5.84 -18.28
CA ARG A 4 1.99 4.94 -17.17
C ARG A 4 2.42 5.85 -16.02
N GLN A 5 1.52 6.07 -15.06
CA GLN A 5 1.86 6.79 -13.84
C GLN A 5 3.08 6.08 -13.23
N PRO A 6 4.15 6.82 -12.88
CA PRO A 6 5.21 6.24 -12.08
C PRO A 6 4.51 5.72 -10.82
N LYS A 7 4.65 4.41 -10.52
CA LYS A 7 4.44 3.93 -9.15
C LYS A 7 5.21 4.94 -8.29
N PRO A 8 4.58 5.66 -7.34
CA PRO A 8 5.38 6.44 -6.41
C PRO A 8 6.34 5.43 -5.81
N ALA A 9 7.62 5.62 -6.10
CA ALA A 9 8.69 4.94 -5.41
C ALA A 9 8.34 5.16 -3.95
N SER A 10 7.86 4.09 -3.30
CA SER A 10 7.70 4.07 -1.86
C SER A 10 9.12 4.27 -1.36
N ASP A 11 9.41 5.54 -1.10
CA ASP A 11 10.63 6.11 -0.56
C ASP A 11 11.33 5.02 0.25
N GLU A 12 12.41 4.44 -0.30
CA GLU A 12 12.98 3.15 0.12
C GLU A 12 13.49 3.12 1.57
N GLY A 13 13.25 4.19 2.35
CA GLY A 13 13.55 4.31 3.76
C GLY A 13 12.38 4.75 4.67
N TYR A 14 11.17 5.04 4.17
CA TYR A 14 10.07 5.57 4.99
C TYR A 14 8.67 5.10 4.58
N TRP A 15 7.72 5.10 5.52
CA TRP A 15 6.29 4.84 5.27
C TRP A 15 5.40 5.83 6.00
N ASP A 16 4.37 6.32 5.31
CA ASP A 16 3.38 7.22 5.89
C ASP A 16 2.28 6.43 6.60
N CYS A 17 1.95 6.82 7.84
CA CYS A 17 0.90 6.16 8.61
C CYS A 17 -0.47 6.40 7.98
N SER A 18 -1.23 5.33 7.75
CA SER A 18 -2.59 5.41 7.20
C SER A 18 -3.62 6.06 8.12
N VAL A 19 -3.30 6.18 9.42
CA VAL A 19 -4.22 6.72 10.45
C VAL A 19 -3.91 8.17 10.78
N CYS A 20 -2.67 8.48 11.14
CA CYS A 20 -2.29 9.84 11.57
C CYS A 20 -1.42 10.59 10.55
N THR A 21 -1.13 10.01 9.38
CA THR A 21 -0.29 10.59 8.31
C THR A 21 1.16 10.89 8.70
N PHE A 22 1.60 10.50 9.90
CA PHE A 22 2.98 10.65 10.33
C PHE A 22 3.94 9.80 9.50
N ARG A 23 5.10 10.35 9.16
CA ARG A 23 6.16 9.67 8.40
C ARG A 23 7.04 8.85 9.33
N ASN A 24 7.01 7.53 9.18
CA ASN A 24 7.76 6.58 10.00
C ASN A 24 8.96 6.01 9.23
N SER A 25 10.02 5.61 9.94
CA SER A 25 11.15 4.87 9.36
C SER A 25 10.70 3.53 8.76
N ALA A 26 11.33 3.10 7.67
CA ALA A 26 11.10 1.80 7.04
C ALA A 26 11.29 0.61 8.01
N GLU A 27 12.19 0.74 8.97
CA GLU A 27 12.47 -0.28 10.00
C GLU A 27 11.39 -0.34 11.09
N ALA A 28 10.56 0.71 11.22
CA ALA A 28 9.53 0.77 12.24
C ALA A 28 8.34 -0.14 11.89
N PHE A 29 8.04 -1.09 12.77
CA PHE A 29 6.90 -2.01 12.63
C PHE A 29 5.54 -1.39 13.03
N LYS A 30 5.58 -0.28 13.77
CA LYS A 30 4.41 0.49 14.20
C LYS A 30 4.68 1.98 14.14
N CYS A 31 3.62 2.77 14.07
CA CYS A 31 3.71 4.21 14.04
C CYS A 31 4.14 4.75 15.39
N MET A 32 5.09 5.68 15.42
CA MET A 32 5.58 6.30 16.65
C MET A 32 4.56 7.22 17.32
N MET A 33 3.65 7.81 16.54
CA MET A 33 2.68 8.78 17.05
C MET A 33 1.36 8.15 17.53
N CYS A 34 0.92 7.07 16.90
CA CYS A 34 -0.38 6.46 17.17
C CYS A 34 -0.35 4.95 17.41
N ASP A 35 0.84 4.34 17.46
CA ASP A 35 1.05 2.90 17.70
C ASP A 35 0.40 1.93 16.69
N VAL A 36 -0.16 2.43 15.59
CA VAL A 36 -0.76 1.61 14.52
C VAL A 36 0.31 0.86 13.72
N ARG A 37 0.07 -0.42 13.40
CA ARG A 37 1.04 -1.27 12.70
C ARG A 37 1.23 -0.90 11.22
N LYS A 38 2.45 -1.07 10.72
CA LYS A 38 2.80 -0.97 9.29
C LYS A 38 2.05 -2.08 8.54
N GLY A 39 1.27 -1.73 7.51
CA GLY A 39 0.56 -2.70 6.68
C GLY A 39 -0.89 -3.00 7.05
N THR A 40 -1.53 -2.26 7.97
CA THR A 40 -2.99 -2.35 8.18
C THR A 40 -3.80 -1.72 7.04
N SER A 41 -3.16 -1.35 5.92
CA SER A 41 -3.85 -0.93 4.71
C SER A 41 -4.57 -2.11 4.07
N THR A 42 -5.77 -2.39 4.55
CA THR A 42 -6.85 -3.14 3.88
C THR A 42 -7.25 -2.52 2.53
N ARG A 43 -6.42 -1.68 1.93
CA ARG A 43 -6.66 -1.08 0.61
C ARG A 43 -5.63 -1.49 -0.43
N SER A 44 -4.52 -2.11 -0.04
CA SER A 44 -3.48 -2.56 -0.97
C SER A 44 -3.62 -4.04 -1.32
N THR A 45 -4.07 -4.89 -0.39
CA THR A 45 -4.35 -6.30 -0.71
C THR A 45 -5.68 -6.48 -1.43
N PHE A 46 -6.64 -5.58 -1.23
CA PHE A 46 -7.96 -5.69 -1.86
C PHE A 46 -7.93 -5.29 -3.33
N SER A 47 -7.16 -4.27 -3.71
CA SER A 47 -6.98 -3.91 -5.12
C SER A 47 -6.28 -5.02 -5.91
N ASP A 48 -5.25 -5.65 -5.35
CA ASP A 48 -4.56 -6.77 -6.01
C ASP A 48 -5.42 -8.04 -6.03
N ALA A 49 -6.17 -8.34 -4.96
CA ALA A 49 -7.06 -9.49 -4.92
C ALA A 49 -8.25 -9.38 -5.89
N ILE A 50 -8.88 -8.20 -5.99
CA ILE A 50 -9.99 -7.97 -6.92
C ILE A 50 -9.50 -8.02 -8.38
N VAL A 51 -8.35 -7.42 -8.70
CA VAL A 51 -7.77 -7.48 -10.05
C VAL A 51 -7.36 -8.92 -10.41
N SER A 52 -6.87 -9.71 -9.45
CA SER A 52 -6.53 -11.12 -9.67
C SER A 52 -7.78 -11.98 -9.87
N ALA A 53 -8.82 -11.79 -9.06
CA ALA A 53 -10.08 -12.54 -9.17
C ALA A 53 -10.81 -12.27 -10.50
N LEU A 54 -10.82 -11.01 -10.97
CA LEU A 54 -11.42 -10.65 -12.26
C LEU A 54 -10.68 -11.27 -13.46
N ARG A 55 -9.41 -11.64 -13.33
CA ARG A 55 -8.66 -12.34 -14.39
C ARG A 55 -8.98 -13.83 -14.49
N THR A 56 -9.35 -14.47 -13.38
CA THR A 56 -9.61 -15.92 -13.35
C THR A 56 -10.98 -16.28 -13.92
N GLU A 57 -11.98 -15.40 -13.78
CA GLU A 57 -13.35 -15.63 -14.29
C GLU A 57 -13.54 -15.30 -15.78
N GLY A 58 -12.46 -14.95 -16.49
CA GLY A 58 -12.46 -14.64 -17.92
C GLY A 58 -12.36 -15.89 -18.80
N ARG A 59 -13.50 -16.55 -19.03
CA ARG A 59 -13.71 -17.52 -20.12
C ARG A 59 -13.30 -16.88 -21.47
N LEU A 60 -12.17 -17.31 -22.03
CA LEU A 60 -11.95 -17.35 -23.48
C LEU A 60 -12.46 -18.70 -24.01
#